data_AF-A0A0W0ZDG1-F1
#
_entry.id   AF-A0A0W0ZDG1-F1
#
_cell.length_a   1.000
_cell.length_b   1.000
_cell.length_c   1.000
_cell.angle_alpha   90.00
_cell.angle_beta   90.00
_cell.angle_gamma   90.00
#
_symmetry.space_group_name_H-M   'P 1'
#
loop_
_entity.id
_entity.type
_entity.pdbx_description
1 polymer ?
#
loop_
_entity_poly.entity_id
_entity_poly.type
_entity_poly.pdbx_seq_one_letter_code
_entity_poly.pdbx_strand_id
1 'polypeptide(L)'
;MAYIKFNQVTEARSKIMARLSQLGLEPDEDMMHTLEANPQYLNRLTSLFKALKKYNIALNDKLHKTIASNAANAGYVVHLLEFMHEAGIDTAIIAPEVLFQVAKSETTLIHGIRQLIAHNAIGTANLKLMFSYPEQSYLLADLIINFQAHAYPTEKIVEKLGKFHSKKMNTVIELLTLLLNKNLYYSECLDIFLAQQEHISNIYEGAKKLAVENKLAASYLDTIGKAPKNANILANIILLLHSTSLIDYKKTEDLLIASRLGAGAFHLLMHLQQAGILDAEHYKKVCQHNPILNKPEVIESLSNLPLFVAFEKGELEQMLILITKEPGSDTDCNELIEMIQKHVLTITPHL
;
A
#
# COMPACT_ATOMS: atom_id res chain seq x y z
N MET A 1 1.25 17.96 54.68
CA MET A 1 0.98 17.72 53.25
C MET A 1 0.20 16.43 52.95
N ALA A 2 0.29 15.36 53.78
CA ALA A 2 -0.49 14.12 53.56
C ALA A 2 -2.01 14.28 53.75
N TYR A 3 -2.45 15.06 54.74
CA TYR A 3 -3.88 15.31 55.03
C TYR A 3 -4.64 16.03 53.90
N ILE A 4 -3.99 16.92 53.15
CA ILE A 4 -4.62 17.67 52.06
C ILE A 4 -4.87 16.76 50.85
N LYS A 5 -3.93 15.86 50.53
CA LYS A 5 -4.10 14.86 49.47
C LYS A 5 -5.21 13.85 49.81
N PHE A 6 -5.32 13.43 51.08
CA PHE A 6 -6.34 12.45 51.51
C PHE A 6 -7.76 13.01 51.40
N ASN A 7 -7.99 14.27 51.81
CA ASN A 7 -9.30 14.91 51.70
C ASN A 7 -9.71 15.18 50.23
N GLN A 8 -8.75 15.54 49.37
CA GLN A 8 -9.02 15.76 47.93
C GLN A 8 -9.38 14.47 47.19
N VAL A 9 -8.74 13.34 47.50
CA VAL A 9 -9.06 12.03 46.90
C VAL A 9 -10.47 11.58 47.32
N THR A 10 -10.84 11.80 48.59
CA THR A 10 -12.15 11.41 49.14
C THR A 10 -13.30 12.25 48.54
N GLU A 11 -13.06 13.55 48.32
CA GLU A 11 -14.05 14.45 47.70
C GLU A 11 -14.19 14.22 46.18
N ALA A 12 -13.11 13.86 45.48
CA ALA A 12 -13.18 13.50 44.06
C ALA A 12 -13.95 12.19 43.87
N ARG A 13 -13.68 11.16 44.68
CA ARG A 13 -14.37 9.87 44.64
C ARG A 13 -15.87 10.01 44.89
N SER A 14 -16.27 10.81 45.89
CA SER A 14 -17.70 11.03 46.19
C SER A 14 -18.44 11.74 45.05
N LYS A 15 -17.80 12.71 44.38
CA LYS A 15 -18.35 13.37 43.17
C LYS A 15 -18.51 12.40 42.00
N ILE A 16 -17.54 11.51 41.79
CA ILE A 16 -17.61 10.46 40.76
C ILE A 16 -18.78 9.51 41.05
N MET A 17 -18.90 9.00 42.28
CA MET A 17 -19.98 8.10 42.68
C MET A 17 -21.36 8.73 42.52
N ALA A 18 -21.53 9.99 42.95
CA ALA A 18 -22.79 10.72 42.78
C ALA A 18 -23.18 10.82 41.30
N ARG A 19 -22.21 11.08 40.42
CA ARG A 19 -22.43 11.13 38.98
C ARG A 19 -22.78 9.78 38.38
N LEU A 20 -22.10 8.70 38.77
CA LEU A 20 -22.42 7.36 38.29
C LEU A 20 -23.84 6.95 38.69
N SER A 21 -24.22 7.23 39.94
CA SER A 21 -25.58 6.99 40.45
C SER A 21 -26.64 7.77 39.64
N GLN A 22 -26.40 9.05 39.35
CA GLN A 22 -27.30 9.86 38.49
C GLN A 22 -27.47 9.29 37.08
N LEU A 23 -26.44 8.63 36.55
CA LEU A 23 -26.47 7.99 35.23
C LEU A 23 -26.99 6.54 35.27
N GLY A 24 -27.37 6.05 36.45
CA GLY A 24 -27.80 4.67 36.68
C GLY A 24 -26.69 3.66 36.41
N LEU A 25 -25.42 4.05 36.61
CA LEU A 25 -24.25 3.18 36.48
C LEU A 25 -23.88 2.61 37.84
N GLU A 26 -23.69 1.30 37.91
CA GLU A 26 -23.17 0.64 39.10
C GLU A 26 -21.64 0.77 39.10
N PRO A 27 -21.04 1.32 40.16
CA PRO A 27 -19.60 1.48 40.23
C PRO A 27 -18.92 0.13 40.51
N ASP A 28 -18.02 -0.29 39.63
CA ASP A 28 -17.01 -1.30 39.92
C ASP A 28 -15.65 -0.63 40.21
N GLU A 29 -14.74 -1.34 40.88
CA GLU A 29 -13.45 -0.77 41.30
C GLU A 29 -12.56 -0.37 40.11
N ASP A 30 -12.58 -1.09 38.99
CA ASP A 30 -11.77 -0.77 37.82
C ASP A 30 -12.32 0.47 37.07
N MET A 31 -13.64 0.63 36.99
CA MET A 31 -14.31 1.83 36.52
C MET A 31 -13.94 3.03 37.41
N MET A 32 -14.03 2.88 38.72
CA MET A 32 -13.68 3.93 39.68
C MET A 32 -12.22 4.34 39.54
N HIS A 33 -11.30 3.38 39.51
CA HIS A 33 -9.88 3.64 39.31
C HIS A 33 -9.62 4.37 37.99
N THR A 34 -10.27 3.96 36.90
CA THR A 34 -10.13 4.60 35.58
C THR A 34 -10.59 6.06 35.60
N LEU A 35 -11.71 6.37 36.25
CA LEU A 35 -12.27 7.72 36.36
C LEU A 35 -11.42 8.62 37.27
N GLU A 36 -10.93 8.08 38.39
CA GLU A 36 -10.05 8.78 39.33
C GLU A 36 -8.69 9.11 38.69
N ALA A 37 -8.12 8.19 37.90
CA ALA A 37 -6.85 8.40 37.20
C ALA A 37 -6.94 9.37 36.02
N ASN A 38 -8.14 9.61 35.49
CA ASN A 38 -8.37 10.43 34.28
C ASN A 38 -9.44 11.52 34.48
N PRO A 39 -9.29 12.42 35.48
CA PRO A 39 -10.31 13.41 35.82
C PRO A 39 -10.64 14.38 34.66
N GLN A 40 -9.66 14.68 33.80
CA GLN A 40 -9.83 15.53 32.61
C GLN A 40 -10.76 14.91 31.54
N TYR A 41 -10.96 13.59 31.57
CA TYR A 41 -11.83 12.86 30.65
C TYR A 41 -13.13 12.38 31.31
N LEU A 42 -13.43 12.80 32.56
CA LEU A 42 -14.55 12.31 33.36
C LEU A 42 -15.89 12.32 32.61
N ASN A 43 -16.21 13.43 31.92
CA ASN A 43 -17.45 13.54 31.15
C ASN A 43 -17.51 12.52 30.00
N ARG A 44 -16.40 12.34 29.26
CA ARG A 44 -16.33 11.42 28.12
C ARG A 44 -16.40 9.96 28.57
N LEU A 45 -15.68 9.62 29.65
CA LEU A 45 -15.67 8.27 30.22
C LEU A 45 -17.03 7.89 30.82
N THR A 46 -17.69 8.79 31.54
CA THR A 46 -19.05 8.51 32.06
C THR A 46 -20.08 8.35 30.94
N SER A 47 -19.98 9.14 29.86
CA SER A 47 -20.79 8.91 28.65
C SER A 47 -20.50 7.56 27.99
N LEU A 48 -19.24 7.16 27.93
CA LEU A 48 -18.82 5.85 27.41
C LEU A 48 -19.42 4.70 28.21
N PHE A 49 -19.27 4.67 29.54
CA PHE A 49 -19.85 3.61 30.36
C PHE A 49 -21.37 3.54 30.22
N LYS A 50 -22.04 4.69 30.12
CA LYS A 50 -23.48 4.76 29.83
C LYS A 50 -23.82 4.18 28.45
N ALA A 51 -23.05 4.50 27.41
CA ALA A 51 -23.25 3.94 26.08
C ALA A 51 -23.02 2.42 26.05
N LEU A 52 -21.97 1.92 26.69
CA LEU A 52 -21.70 0.49 26.81
C LEU A 52 -22.86 -0.24 27.50
N LYS A 53 -23.39 0.29 28.61
CA LYS A 53 -24.59 -0.23 29.26
C LYS A 53 -25.82 -0.18 28.35
N LYS A 54 -26.07 0.94 27.68
CA LYS A 54 -27.21 1.13 26.75
C LYS A 54 -27.21 0.08 25.63
N TYR A 55 -26.03 -0.26 25.11
CA TYR A 55 -25.87 -1.20 24.00
C TYR A 55 -25.51 -2.63 24.46
N ASN A 56 -25.74 -2.95 25.74
CA ASN A 56 -25.52 -4.27 26.33
C ASN A 56 -24.10 -4.84 26.13
N ILE A 57 -23.08 -3.97 26.12
CA ILE A 57 -21.68 -4.38 26.03
C ILE A 57 -21.15 -4.60 27.44
N ALA A 58 -20.88 -5.86 27.78
CA ALA A 58 -20.34 -6.23 29.09
C ALA A 58 -18.91 -5.72 29.27
N LEU A 59 -18.67 -5.11 30.43
CA LEU A 59 -17.32 -4.75 30.88
C LEU A 59 -16.61 -6.01 31.38
N ASN A 60 -15.41 -6.25 30.86
CA ASN A 60 -14.50 -7.29 31.32
C ASN A 60 -13.12 -6.67 31.57
N ASP A 61 -12.23 -7.39 32.25
CA ASP A 61 -10.91 -6.90 32.63
C ASP A 61 -10.11 -6.34 31.43
N LYS A 62 -10.27 -6.97 30.26
CA LYS A 62 -9.60 -6.55 29.03
C LYS A 62 -10.13 -5.21 28.54
N LEU A 63 -11.45 -5.04 28.49
CA LEU A 63 -12.11 -3.81 28.10
C LEU A 63 -11.81 -2.68 29.09
N HIS A 64 -11.79 -2.94 30.40
CA HIS A 64 -11.35 -1.97 31.41
C HIS A 64 -9.92 -1.48 31.13
N LYS A 65 -8.97 -2.40 30.90
CA LYS A 65 -7.59 -2.04 30.54
C LYS A 65 -7.53 -1.23 29.25
N THR A 66 -8.31 -1.60 28.24
CA THR A 66 -8.38 -0.86 26.97
C THR A 66 -8.91 0.56 27.16
N ILE A 67 -9.98 0.75 27.95
CA ILE A 67 -10.55 2.07 28.27
C ILE A 67 -9.52 2.92 29.02
N ALA A 68 -8.92 2.38 30.07
CA ALA A 68 -7.93 3.09 30.87
C ALA A 68 -6.73 3.56 30.04
N SER A 69 -6.27 2.73 29.10
CA SER A 69 -5.14 3.06 28.21
C SER A 69 -5.52 4.06 27.10
N ASN A 70 -6.81 4.28 26.84
CA ASN A 70 -7.30 5.08 25.71
C ASN A 70 -8.38 6.10 26.14
N ALA A 71 -8.33 6.60 27.37
CA ALA A 71 -9.36 7.47 27.93
C ALA A 71 -9.67 8.71 27.06
N ALA A 72 -8.65 9.26 26.39
CA ALA A 72 -8.80 10.38 25.46
C ALA A 72 -9.77 10.10 24.28
N ASN A 73 -9.88 8.83 23.87
CA ASN A 73 -10.67 8.37 22.73
C ASN A 73 -12.13 8.05 23.09
N ALA A 74 -12.52 8.10 24.37
CA ALA A 74 -13.84 7.69 24.82
C ALA A 74 -15.00 8.40 24.09
N GLY A 75 -14.82 9.68 23.73
CA GLY A 75 -15.82 10.43 22.97
C GLY A 75 -16.05 9.89 21.55
N TYR A 76 -14.98 9.54 20.85
CA TYR A 76 -15.07 8.95 19.50
C TYR A 76 -15.73 7.56 19.54
N VAL A 77 -15.43 6.77 20.58
CA VAL A 77 -16.07 5.44 20.76
C VAL A 77 -17.56 5.57 21.01
N VAL A 78 -17.98 6.54 21.84
CA VAL A 78 -19.41 6.83 22.04
C VAL A 78 -20.09 7.17 20.72
N HIS A 79 -19.48 8.07 19.93
CA HIS A 79 -20.02 8.48 18.64
C HIS A 79 -20.12 7.29 17.66
N LEU A 80 -19.11 6.41 17.60
CA LEU A 80 -19.17 5.18 16.79
C LEU A 80 -20.32 4.26 17.22
N LEU A 81 -20.49 4.02 18.51
CA LEU A 81 -21.55 3.17 19.04
C LEU A 81 -22.95 3.74 18.74
N GLU A 82 -23.11 5.05 18.89
CA GLU A 82 -24.35 5.76 18.54
C GLU A 82 -24.64 5.65 17.04
N PHE A 83 -23.64 5.92 16.20
CA PHE A 83 -23.77 5.77 14.75
C PHE A 83 -24.13 4.34 14.33
N MET A 84 -23.44 3.34 14.88
CA MET A 84 -23.74 1.93 14.57
C MET A 84 -25.18 1.58 14.94
N HIS A 85 -25.66 2.03 16.10
CA HIS A 85 -27.05 1.82 16.52
C HIS A 85 -28.05 2.52 15.59
N GLU A 86 -27.83 3.80 15.27
CA GLU A 86 -28.67 4.58 14.35
C GLU A 86 -28.72 3.97 12.95
N ALA A 87 -27.60 3.40 12.49
CA ALA A 87 -27.47 2.72 11.21
C ALA A 87 -28.00 1.27 11.22
N GLY A 88 -28.48 0.76 12.35
CA GLY A 88 -28.96 -0.62 12.50
C GLY A 88 -27.84 -1.67 12.38
N ILE A 89 -26.59 -1.30 12.67
CA ILE A 89 -25.43 -2.20 12.64
C ILE A 89 -25.31 -2.90 13.99
N ASP A 90 -25.32 -4.24 13.95
CA ASP A 90 -25.08 -5.06 15.14
C ASP A 90 -23.65 -4.85 15.66
N THR A 91 -23.54 -4.36 16.90
CA THR A 91 -22.25 -4.10 17.56
C THR A 91 -21.52 -5.39 17.91
N ALA A 92 -22.20 -6.54 17.99
CA ALA A 92 -21.58 -7.82 18.30
C ALA A 92 -20.67 -8.35 17.19
N ILE A 93 -20.77 -7.81 15.96
CA ILE A 93 -19.92 -8.24 14.83
C ILE A 93 -18.46 -7.78 14.96
N ILE A 94 -18.22 -6.77 15.81
CA ILE A 94 -16.91 -6.17 16.08
C ILE A 94 -16.60 -6.30 17.58
N ALA A 95 -15.41 -6.77 17.92
CA ALA A 95 -14.99 -6.81 19.32
C ALA A 95 -14.91 -5.37 19.88
N PRO A 96 -15.47 -5.07 21.07
CA PRO A 96 -15.52 -3.71 21.61
C PRO A 96 -14.17 -3.00 21.69
N GLU A 97 -13.08 -3.73 21.89
CA GLU A 97 -11.73 -3.18 21.95
C GLU A 97 -11.26 -2.60 20.61
N VAL A 98 -11.77 -3.14 19.49
CA VAL A 98 -11.46 -2.62 18.14
C VAL A 98 -12.00 -1.20 17.98
N LEU A 99 -13.13 -0.85 18.63
CA LEU A 99 -13.67 0.51 18.58
C LEU A 99 -12.66 1.55 19.10
N PHE A 100 -11.86 1.19 20.10
CA PHE A 100 -10.81 2.07 20.64
C PHE A 100 -9.59 2.16 19.71
N GLN A 101 -9.30 1.09 18.97
CA GLN A 101 -8.21 1.07 17.99
C GLN A 101 -8.53 1.96 16.79
N VAL A 102 -9.77 1.92 16.31
CA VAL A 102 -10.20 2.69 15.13
C VAL A 102 -10.66 4.11 15.46
N ALA A 103 -10.82 4.45 16.75
CA ALA A 103 -11.36 5.73 17.21
C ALA A 103 -10.67 6.96 16.61
N LYS A 104 -9.37 6.91 16.34
CA LYS A 104 -8.62 8.03 15.73
C LYS A 104 -9.02 8.33 14.29
N SER A 105 -9.60 7.34 13.61
CA SER A 105 -10.05 7.40 12.23
C SER A 105 -11.58 7.32 12.14
N GLU A 106 -12.28 7.60 13.25
CA GLU A 106 -13.73 7.52 13.39
C GLU A 106 -14.47 8.23 12.26
N THR A 107 -14.11 9.48 11.97
CA THR A 107 -14.74 10.26 10.90
C THR A 107 -14.64 9.54 9.56
N THR A 108 -13.45 9.09 9.17
CA THR A 108 -13.23 8.40 7.88
C THR A 108 -13.98 7.07 7.82
N LEU A 109 -13.99 6.33 8.93
CA LEU A 109 -14.73 5.08 9.06
C LEU A 109 -16.24 5.29 8.90
N ILE A 110 -16.83 6.26 9.61
CA ILE A 110 -18.25 6.59 9.49
C ILE A 110 -18.59 7.02 8.07
N HIS A 111 -17.76 7.84 7.43
CA HIS A 111 -18.01 8.25 6.05
C HIS A 111 -18.00 7.06 5.08
N GLY A 112 -17.03 6.16 5.19
CA GLY A 112 -16.99 4.94 4.37
C GLY A 112 -18.21 4.03 4.61
N ILE A 113 -18.62 3.83 5.87
CA ILE A 113 -19.82 3.04 6.19
C ILE A 113 -21.08 3.70 5.62
N ARG A 114 -21.23 5.03 5.73
CA ARG A 114 -22.36 5.77 5.15
C ARG A 114 -22.42 5.61 3.63
N GLN A 115 -21.28 5.63 2.95
CA GLN A 115 -21.23 5.38 1.51
C GLN A 115 -21.71 3.97 1.16
N LEU A 116 -21.27 2.94 1.90
CA LEU A 116 -21.74 1.57 1.70
C LEU A 116 -23.25 1.44 1.92
N ILE A 117 -23.79 2.08 2.96
CA ILE A 117 -25.24 2.12 3.24
C ILE A 117 -25.99 2.76 2.06
N ALA A 118 -25.53 3.91 1.58
CA ALA A 118 -26.18 4.64 0.49
C ALA A 118 -26.27 3.84 -0.83
N HIS A 119 -25.38 2.86 -1.02
CA HIS A 119 -25.30 2.04 -2.22
C HIS A 119 -25.78 0.59 -2.01
N ASN A 120 -26.44 0.30 -0.88
CA ASN A 120 -26.87 -1.05 -0.50
C ASN A 120 -25.73 -2.08 -0.53
N ALA A 121 -24.51 -1.64 -0.23
CA ALA A 121 -23.29 -2.45 -0.20
C ALA A 121 -22.89 -2.82 1.24
N ILE A 122 -23.78 -2.63 2.21
CA ILE A 122 -23.50 -2.92 3.61
C ILE A 122 -23.65 -4.41 3.90
N GLY A 123 -22.69 -4.99 4.61
CA GLY A 123 -22.68 -6.40 5.00
C GLY A 123 -21.56 -6.69 6.00
N THR A 124 -21.66 -7.82 6.71
CA THR A 124 -20.72 -8.16 7.79
C THR A 124 -19.26 -8.21 7.32
N ALA A 125 -19.00 -8.77 6.13
CA ALA A 125 -17.65 -8.83 5.56
C ALA A 125 -17.09 -7.42 5.28
N ASN A 126 -17.90 -6.56 4.66
CA ASN A 126 -17.50 -5.20 4.31
C ASN A 126 -17.24 -4.37 5.56
N LEU A 127 -18.09 -4.50 6.58
CA LEU A 127 -17.89 -3.86 7.88
C LEU A 127 -16.57 -4.32 8.51
N LYS A 128 -16.33 -5.63 8.62
CA LYS A 128 -15.06 -6.14 9.15
C LYS A 128 -13.85 -5.62 8.38
N LEU A 129 -13.96 -5.46 7.06
CA LEU A 129 -12.90 -4.85 6.25
C LEU A 129 -12.69 -3.38 6.63
N MET A 130 -13.76 -2.57 6.72
CA MET A 130 -13.65 -1.16 7.11
C MET A 130 -12.98 -1.00 8.48
N PHE A 131 -13.37 -1.83 9.47
CA PHE A 131 -12.77 -1.81 10.80
C PHE A 131 -11.32 -2.29 10.82
N SER A 132 -10.90 -3.12 9.86
CA SER A 132 -9.50 -3.56 9.72
C SER A 132 -8.61 -2.49 9.09
N TYR A 133 -9.19 -1.58 8.30
CA TYR A 133 -8.48 -0.50 7.59
C TYR A 133 -9.24 0.83 7.74
N PRO A 134 -9.34 1.36 8.98
CA PRO A 134 -10.24 2.47 9.27
C PRO A 134 -9.81 3.78 8.60
N GLU A 135 -8.50 3.99 8.42
CA GLU A 135 -7.95 5.15 7.70
C GLU A 135 -8.27 5.13 6.20
N GLN A 136 -8.46 3.94 5.60
CA GLN A 136 -8.74 3.77 4.18
C GLN A 136 -10.23 3.51 3.90
N SER A 137 -11.10 3.57 4.92
CA SER A 137 -12.51 3.14 4.81
C SER A 137 -13.28 3.86 3.70
N TYR A 138 -13.04 5.14 3.49
CA TYR A 138 -13.66 5.89 2.38
C TYR A 138 -13.25 5.33 1.01
N LEU A 139 -11.95 5.17 0.77
CA LEU A 139 -11.42 4.63 -0.49
C LEU A 139 -11.83 3.17 -0.71
N LEU A 140 -11.91 2.38 0.36
CA LEU A 140 -12.40 0.99 0.28
C LEU A 140 -13.88 0.93 -0.04
N ALA A 141 -14.69 1.83 0.51
CA ALA A 141 -16.12 1.90 0.19
C ALA A 141 -16.32 2.21 -1.29
N ASP A 142 -15.64 3.23 -1.83
CA ASP A 142 -15.67 3.56 -3.26
C ASP A 142 -15.23 2.37 -4.12
N LEU A 143 -14.16 1.67 -3.74
CA LEU A 143 -13.68 0.48 -4.46
C LEU A 143 -14.70 -0.66 -4.47
N ILE A 144 -15.32 -0.95 -3.31
CA ILE A 144 -16.36 -1.98 -3.17
C ILE A 144 -17.57 -1.65 -4.05
N ILE A 145 -18.02 -0.39 -4.02
CA ILE A 145 -19.14 0.09 -4.84
C ILE A 145 -18.81 -0.06 -6.32
N ASN A 146 -17.58 0.28 -6.73
CA ASN A 146 -17.14 0.09 -8.10
C ASN A 146 -17.13 -1.39 -8.52
N PHE A 147 -16.66 -2.30 -7.67
CA PHE A 147 -16.73 -3.73 -7.96
C PHE A 147 -18.18 -4.22 -8.13
N GLN A 148 -19.08 -3.77 -7.26
CA GLN A 148 -20.50 -4.10 -7.33
C GLN A 148 -21.17 -3.55 -8.59
N ALA A 149 -20.84 -2.32 -9.00
CA ALA A 149 -21.36 -1.71 -10.22
C ALA A 149 -20.98 -2.48 -11.49
N HIS A 150 -19.83 -3.16 -11.48
CA HIS A 150 -19.38 -4.04 -12.56
C HIS A 150 -19.82 -5.51 -12.39
N ALA A 151 -20.70 -5.79 -11.42
CA ALA A 151 -21.20 -7.13 -11.10
C ALA A 151 -20.11 -8.17 -10.77
N TYR A 152 -18.97 -7.73 -10.22
CA TYR A 152 -17.95 -8.65 -9.71
C TYR A 152 -18.37 -9.29 -8.38
N PRO A 153 -17.85 -10.48 -8.03
CA PRO A 153 -18.20 -11.19 -6.79
C PRO A 153 -17.56 -10.51 -5.56
N THR A 154 -18.19 -9.44 -5.08
CA THR A 154 -17.70 -8.56 -4.01
C THR A 154 -17.30 -9.29 -2.73
N GLU A 155 -18.04 -10.33 -2.33
CA GLU A 155 -17.71 -11.10 -1.11
C GLU A 155 -16.32 -11.75 -1.17
N LYS A 156 -15.98 -12.41 -2.29
CA LYS A 156 -14.67 -13.03 -2.50
C LYS A 156 -13.56 -11.98 -2.58
N ILE A 157 -13.86 -10.84 -3.18
CA ILE A 157 -12.92 -9.72 -3.29
C ILE A 157 -12.60 -9.16 -1.91
N VAL A 158 -13.62 -8.90 -1.10
CA VAL A 158 -13.49 -8.37 0.26
C VAL A 158 -12.72 -9.34 1.16
N GLU A 159 -12.96 -10.64 1.04
CA GLU A 159 -12.17 -11.66 1.75
C GLU A 159 -10.68 -11.57 1.40
N LYS A 160 -10.34 -11.40 0.11
CA LYS A 160 -8.95 -11.23 -0.34
C LYS A 160 -8.36 -9.89 0.10
N LEU A 161 -9.12 -8.80 0.06
CA LEU A 161 -8.69 -7.49 0.54
C LEU A 161 -8.31 -7.54 2.03
N GLY A 162 -9.04 -8.31 2.84
CA GLY A 162 -8.73 -8.52 4.26
C GLY A 162 -7.38 -9.21 4.56
N LYS A 163 -6.68 -9.73 3.55
CA LYS A 163 -5.40 -10.45 3.71
C LYS A 163 -4.18 -9.57 3.41
N PHE A 164 -4.38 -8.31 3.02
CA PHE A 164 -3.27 -7.40 2.74
C PHE A 164 -2.70 -6.74 3.99
N HIS A 165 -1.40 -6.51 4.02
CA HIS A 165 -0.76 -5.71 5.06
C HIS A 165 -1.32 -4.28 5.06
N SER A 166 -1.66 -3.73 6.23
CA SER A 166 -2.20 -2.38 6.39
C SER A 166 -1.34 -1.30 5.72
N LYS A 167 -0.01 -1.40 5.84
CA LYS A 167 0.96 -0.49 5.19
C LYS A 167 0.89 -0.46 3.66
N LYS A 168 0.30 -1.46 3.04
CA LYS A 168 0.18 -1.60 1.58
C LYS A 168 -1.23 -1.34 1.06
N MET A 169 -2.22 -1.22 1.95
CA MET A 169 -3.63 -1.15 1.57
C MET A 169 -3.94 0.01 0.62
N ASN A 170 -3.38 1.20 0.88
CA ASN A 170 -3.60 2.36 -0.01
C ASN A 170 -3.13 2.08 -1.45
N THR A 171 -1.92 1.52 -1.61
CA THR A 171 -1.37 1.14 -2.93
C THR A 171 -2.22 0.06 -3.61
N VAL A 172 -2.75 -0.90 -2.85
CA VAL A 172 -3.63 -1.95 -3.38
C VAL A 172 -4.93 -1.34 -3.89
N ILE A 173 -5.55 -0.42 -3.14
CA ILE A 173 -6.77 0.27 -3.55
C ILE A 173 -6.53 1.09 -4.82
N GLU A 174 -5.46 1.87 -4.85
CA GLU A 174 -5.10 2.68 -6.03
C GLU A 174 -4.85 1.81 -7.26
N LEU A 175 -4.13 0.69 -7.12
CA LEU A 175 -3.89 -0.25 -8.20
C LEU A 175 -5.17 -0.90 -8.71
N LEU A 176 -6.05 -1.38 -7.84
CA LEU A 176 -7.31 -1.99 -8.24
C LEU A 176 -8.26 -0.96 -8.89
N THR A 177 -8.29 0.26 -8.37
CA THR A 177 -9.04 1.38 -8.96
C THR A 177 -8.52 1.69 -10.36
N LEU A 178 -7.20 1.72 -10.55
CA LEU A 178 -6.58 1.90 -11.86
C LEU A 178 -7.00 0.81 -12.84
N LEU A 179 -6.99 -0.46 -12.41
CA LEU A 179 -7.38 -1.58 -13.26
C LEU A 179 -8.87 -1.55 -13.62
N LEU A 180 -9.75 -1.23 -12.68
CA LEU A 180 -11.18 -1.07 -12.94
C LEU A 180 -11.43 0.05 -13.96
N ASN A 181 -10.82 1.22 -13.76
CA ASN A 181 -10.96 2.36 -14.66
C ASN A 181 -10.45 2.09 -16.09
N LYS A 182 -9.51 1.15 -16.24
CA LYS A 182 -8.97 0.73 -17.54
C LYS A 182 -9.65 -0.52 -18.10
N ASN A 183 -10.67 -1.07 -17.43
CA ASN A 183 -11.32 -2.34 -17.78
C ASN A 183 -10.33 -3.52 -17.89
N LEU A 184 -9.33 -3.54 -17.01
CA LEU A 184 -8.26 -4.56 -16.98
C LEU A 184 -8.33 -5.44 -15.73
N TYR A 185 -9.31 -5.24 -14.86
CA TYR A 185 -9.48 -6.09 -13.69
C TYR A 185 -9.94 -7.49 -14.11
N TYR A 186 -9.28 -8.51 -13.57
CA TYR A 186 -9.74 -9.89 -13.53
C TYR A 186 -9.41 -10.50 -12.16
N SER A 187 -10.15 -11.55 -11.77
CA SER A 187 -10.14 -12.10 -10.40
C SER A 187 -8.74 -12.52 -9.94
N GLU A 188 -7.95 -13.07 -10.85
CA GLU A 188 -6.62 -13.61 -10.62
C GLU A 188 -5.58 -12.51 -10.35
N CYS A 189 -5.82 -11.25 -10.74
CA CYS A 189 -4.95 -10.13 -10.37
C CYS A 189 -4.79 -10.00 -8.85
N LEU A 190 -5.87 -10.23 -8.09
CA LEU A 190 -5.82 -10.15 -6.62
C LEU A 190 -4.92 -11.22 -6.03
N ASP A 191 -4.90 -12.42 -6.62
CA ASP A 191 -4.01 -13.50 -6.16
C ASP A 191 -2.55 -13.17 -6.45
N ILE A 192 -2.28 -12.57 -7.62
CA ILE A 192 -0.95 -12.04 -7.96
C ILE A 192 -0.54 -10.98 -6.95
N PHE A 193 -1.40 -10.01 -6.63
CA PHE A 193 -1.08 -8.93 -5.69
C PHE A 193 -0.88 -9.44 -4.26
N LEU A 194 -1.67 -10.43 -3.83
CA LEU A 194 -1.51 -11.08 -2.52
C LEU A 194 -0.21 -11.89 -2.43
N ALA A 195 0.18 -12.58 -3.51
CA ALA A 195 1.44 -13.31 -3.57
C ALA A 195 2.65 -12.36 -3.60
N GLN A 196 2.48 -11.16 -4.17
CA GLN A 196 3.57 -10.19 -4.42
C GLN A 196 3.48 -8.92 -3.57
N GLN A 197 2.93 -9.02 -2.35
CA GLN A 197 2.70 -7.85 -1.47
C GLN A 197 3.96 -7.02 -1.19
N GLU A 198 5.14 -7.65 -1.09
CA GLU A 198 6.40 -6.94 -0.89
C GLU A 198 6.74 -6.00 -2.06
N HIS A 199 6.31 -6.35 -3.27
CA HIS A 199 6.61 -5.62 -4.51
C HIS A 199 5.45 -4.79 -5.03
N ILE A 200 4.32 -4.71 -4.31
CA ILE A 200 3.09 -4.05 -4.79
C ILE A 200 3.32 -2.57 -5.18
N SER A 201 4.23 -1.88 -4.50
CA SER A 201 4.60 -0.49 -4.82
C SER A 201 5.28 -0.40 -6.20
N ASN A 202 6.21 -1.30 -6.52
CA ASN A 202 6.86 -1.34 -7.83
C ASN A 202 5.87 -1.72 -8.93
N ILE A 203 4.96 -2.65 -8.63
CA ILE A 203 3.89 -3.08 -9.53
C ILE A 203 3.00 -1.89 -9.89
N TYR A 204 2.55 -1.15 -8.87
CA TYR A 204 1.71 0.02 -9.04
C TYR A 204 2.39 1.13 -9.84
N GLU A 205 3.64 1.48 -9.53
CA GLU A 205 4.40 2.48 -10.29
C GLU A 205 4.54 2.09 -11.77
N GLY A 206 4.87 0.83 -12.05
CA GLY A 206 4.93 0.34 -13.42
C GLY A 206 3.56 0.37 -14.13
N ALA A 207 2.50 -0.06 -13.45
CA ALA A 207 1.14 -0.02 -13.99
C ALA A 207 0.69 1.41 -14.32
N LYS A 208 0.98 2.36 -13.41
CA LYS A 208 0.67 3.78 -13.56
C LYS A 208 1.39 4.38 -14.77
N LYS A 209 2.69 4.11 -14.95
CA LYS A 209 3.46 4.56 -16.12
C LYS A 209 2.85 4.06 -17.43
N LEU A 210 2.56 2.76 -17.50
CA LEU A 210 1.94 2.17 -18.69
C LEU A 210 0.53 2.71 -18.94
N ALA A 211 -0.24 3.01 -17.89
CA ALA A 211 -1.59 3.53 -18.01
C ALA A 211 -1.63 4.95 -18.57
N VAL A 212 -0.64 5.81 -18.25
CA VAL A 212 -0.50 7.16 -18.80
C VAL A 212 -0.29 7.11 -20.31
N GLU A 213 0.55 6.19 -20.78
CA GLU A 213 0.87 6.02 -22.22
C GLU A 213 -0.14 5.12 -22.96
N ASN A 214 -1.23 4.70 -22.31
CA ASN A 214 -2.21 3.75 -22.85
C ASN A 214 -1.58 2.44 -23.35
N LYS A 215 -0.58 1.93 -22.63
CA LYS A 215 0.14 0.66 -22.88
C LYS A 215 -0.03 -0.37 -21.76
N LEU A 216 -0.90 -0.11 -20.78
CA LEU A 216 -1.22 -1.10 -19.75
C LEU A 216 -2.11 -2.20 -20.35
N ALA A 217 -1.72 -3.46 -20.16
CA ALA A 217 -2.44 -4.64 -20.66
C ALA A 217 -2.38 -5.80 -19.65
N ALA A 218 -3.27 -6.78 -19.78
CA ALA A 218 -3.32 -7.95 -18.90
C ALA A 218 -2.00 -8.75 -18.92
N SER A 219 -1.34 -8.85 -20.08
CA SER A 219 -0.02 -9.45 -20.25
C SER A 219 1.04 -8.91 -19.29
N TYR A 220 1.00 -7.61 -18.95
CA TYR A 220 1.89 -7.02 -17.96
C TYR A 220 1.65 -7.63 -16.57
N LEU A 221 0.38 -7.76 -16.16
CA LEU A 221 -0.02 -8.32 -14.87
C LEU A 221 0.36 -9.81 -14.76
N ASP A 222 0.13 -10.57 -15.83
CA ASP A 222 0.53 -11.98 -15.90
C ASP A 222 2.05 -12.16 -15.82
N THR A 223 2.81 -11.23 -16.41
CA THR A 223 4.28 -11.25 -16.40
C THR A 223 4.84 -10.93 -15.02
N ILE A 224 4.36 -9.87 -14.36
CA ILE A 224 4.83 -9.51 -13.02
C ILE A 224 4.44 -10.54 -11.96
N GLY A 225 3.42 -11.37 -12.19
CA GLY A 225 3.12 -12.52 -11.34
C GLY A 225 4.28 -13.50 -11.24
N LYS A 226 5.13 -13.57 -12.28
CA LYS A 226 6.33 -14.41 -12.34
C LYS A 226 7.62 -13.63 -12.03
N ALA A 227 7.69 -12.34 -12.36
CA ALA A 227 8.87 -11.48 -12.21
C ALA A 227 8.53 -10.11 -11.56
N PRO A 228 8.12 -10.09 -10.29
CA PRO A 228 7.53 -8.92 -9.62
C PRO A 228 8.54 -7.82 -9.28
N LYS A 229 9.79 -8.20 -8.97
CA LYS A 229 10.83 -7.27 -8.48
C LYS A 229 11.10 -6.13 -9.45
N ASN A 230 11.09 -6.44 -10.75
CA ASN A 230 11.43 -5.52 -11.82
C ASN A 230 10.21 -4.83 -12.44
N ALA A 231 9.00 -4.91 -11.85
CA ALA A 231 7.77 -4.43 -12.48
C ALA A 231 7.84 -2.98 -13.00
N ASN A 232 8.42 -2.06 -12.22
CA ASN A 232 8.63 -0.66 -12.63
C ASN A 232 9.65 -0.51 -13.78
N ILE A 233 10.72 -1.29 -13.76
CA ILE A 233 11.74 -1.30 -14.84
C ILE A 233 11.16 -1.92 -16.10
N LEU A 234 10.41 -3.03 -15.98
CA LEU A 234 9.69 -3.65 -17.09
C LEU A 234 8.76 -2.65 -17.78
N ALA A 235 8.03 -1.82 -17.02
CA ALA A 235 7.22 -0.77 -17.61
C ALA A 235 8.04 0.20 -18.47
N ASN A 236 9.20 0.66 -17.99
CA ASN A 236 10.09 1.52 -18.79
C ASN A 236 10.61 0.80 -20.04
N ILE A 237 10.99 -0.48 -19.91
CA ILE A 237 11.45 -1.31 -21.03
C ILE A 237 10.33 -1.49 -22.07
N ILE A 238 9.08 -1.67 -21.62
CA ILE A 238 7.93 -1.77 -22.52
C ILE A 238 7.78 -0.48 -23.34
N LEU A 239 7.82 0.69 -22.69
CA LEU A 239 7.68 1.97 -23.38
C LEU A 239 8.80 2.19 -24.39
N LEU A 240 10.03 1.86 -24.00
CA LEU A 240 11.21 1.95 -24.84
C LEU A 240 11.09 1.03 -26.08
N LEU A 241 10.91 -0.26 -25.87
CA LEU A 241 10.94 -1.26 -26.95
C LEU A 241 9.69 -1.24 -27.82
N HIS A 242 8.55 -0.81 -27.29
CA HIS A 242 7.35 -0.62 -28.09
C HIS A 242 7.51 0.54 -29.08
N SER A 243 8.18 1.63 -28.67
CA SER A 243 8.45 2.77 -29.56
C SER A 243 9.31 2.39 -30.77
N THR A 244 10.14 1.36 -30.65
CA THR A 244 10.98 0.80 -31.71
C THR A 244 10.37 -0.43 -32.39
N SER A 245 9.12 -0.81 -32.04
CA SER A 245 8.42 -1.99 -32.58
C SER A 245 9.17 -3.32 -32.37
N LEU A 246 9.99 -3.42 -31.31
CA LEU A 246 10.79 -4.61 -31.00
C LEU A 246 10.05 -5.65 -30.15
N ILE A 247 8.99 -5.22 -29.45
CA ILE A 247 8.12 -6.10 -28.68
C ILE A 247 6.65 -5.77 -28.97
N ASP A 248 5.79 -6.77 -28.80
CA ASP A 248 4.37 -6.57 -28.62
C ASP A 248 4.02 -6.68 -27.13
N TYR A 249 3.72 -5.54 -26.50
CA TYR A 249 3.39 -5.51 -25.07
C TYR A 249 2.11 -6.26 -24.73
N LYS A 250 1.29 -6.66 -25.71
CA LYS A 250 0.11 -7.50 -25.49
C LYS A 250 0.44 -8.99 -25.46
N LYS A 251 1.65 -9.39 -25.87
CA LYS A 251 2.11 -10.78 -25.82
C LYS A 251 2.91 -11.04 -24.56
N THR A 252 2.43 -11.98 -23.77
CA THR A 252 3.08 -12.37 -22.51
C THR A 252 4.47 -12.96 -22.76
N GLU A 253 4.70 -13.65 -23.87
CA GLU A 253 6.00 -14.23 -24.23
C GLU A 253 7.09 -13.16 -24.38
N ASP A 254 6.79 -12.08 -25.11
CA ASP A 254 7.71 -10.96 -25.31
C ASP A 254 8.03 -10.28 -23.96
N LEU A 255 6.99 -10.08 -23.14
CA LEU A 255 7.15 -9.47 -21.82
C LEU A 255 7.93 -10.36 -20.85
N LEU A 256 7.82 -11.68 -20.94
CA LEU A 256 8.61 -12.59 -20.11
C LEU A 256 10.10 -12.51 -20.42
N ILE A 257 10.47 -12.32 -21.69
CA ILE A 257 11.86 -12.08 -22.09
C ILE A 257 12.31 -10.72 -21.52
N ALA A 258 11.52 -9.67 -21.76
CA ALA A 258 11.82 -8.33 -21.28
C ALA A 258 11.90 -8.23 -19.74
N SER A 259 11.11 -9.01 -18.99
CA SER A 259 11.07 -8.97 -17.52
C SER A 259 12.36 -9.46 -16.85
N ARG A 260 13.18 -10.22 -17.59
CA ARG A 260 14.49 -10.68 -17.12
C ARG A 260 15.54 -9.57 -17.14
N LEU A 261 15.27 -8.51 -17.88
CA LEU A 261 16.14 -7.35 -17.99
C LEU A 261 16.00 -6.46 -16.75
N GLY A 262 17.14 -6.17 -16.13
CA GLY A 262 17.24 -5.26 -14.99
C GLY A 262 17.45 -3.80 -15.40
N ALA A 263 17.74 -2.95 -14.41
CA ALA A 263 17.99 -1.52 -14.64
C ALA A 263 19.19 -1.26 -15.56
N GLY A 264 20.30 -2.00 -15.41
CA GLY A 264 21.47 -1.83 -16.28
C GLY A 264 21.16 -2.12 -17.75
N ALA A 265 20.39 -3.17 -18.02
CA ALA A 265 19.92 -3.47 -19.38
C ALA A 265 18.98 -2.37 -19.93
N PHE A 266 18.08 -1.84 -19.10
CA PHE A 266 17.25 -0.70 -19.50
C PHE A 266 18.09 0.52 -19.91
N HIS A 267 19.10 0.90 -19.11
CA HIS A 267 19.98 2.04 -19.42
C HIS A 267 20.79 1.81 -20.70
N LEU A 268 21.32 0.60 -20.91
CA LEU A 268 22.02 0.29 -22.15
C LEU A 268 21.09 0.38 -23.36
N LEU A 269 19.87 -0.18 -23.28
CA LEU A 269 18.88 -0.08 -24.36
C LEU A 269 18.52 1.37 -24.68
N MET A 270 18.39 2.23 -23.66
CA MET A 270 18.17 3.67 -23.84
C MET A 270 19.29 4.31 -24.67
N HIS A 271 20.55 4.02 -24.37
CA HIS A 271 21.68 4.55 -25.13
C HIS A 271 21.76 4.00 -26.56
N LEU A 272 21.44 2.71 -26.76
CA LEU A 272 21.31 2.14 -28.09
C LEU A 272 20.22 2.85 -28.91
N GLN A 273 19.10 3.20 -28.28
CA GLN A 273 18.03 3.96 -28.94
C GLN A 273 18.49 5.38 -29.30
N GLN A 274 19.13 6.08 -28.36
CA GLN A 274 19.64 7.45 -28.59
C GLN A 274 20.65 7.51 -29.72
N ALA A 275 21.52 6.50 -29.85
CA ALA A 275 22.47 6.38 -30.95
C ALA A 275 21.85 5.90 -32.28
N GLY A 276 20.55 5.55 -32.27
CA GLY A 276 19.83 5.07 -33.45
C GLY A 276 20.27 3.68 -33.94
N ILE A 277 20.76 2.83 -33.03
CA ILE A 277 21.23 1.46 -33.33
C ILE A 277 20.42 0.38 -32.61
N LEU A 278 19.38 0.73 -31.86
CA LEU A 278 18.50 -0.25 -31.22
C LEU A 278 17.60 -0.93 -32.26
N ASP A 279 18.01 -2.13 -32.69
CA ASP A 279 17.26 -3.03 -33.58
C ASP A 279 17.05 -4.42 -32.96
N ALA A 280 16.45 -5.34 -33.72
CA ALA A 280 16.14 -6.69 -33.26
C ALA A 280 17.39 -7.53 -32.93
N GLU A 281 18.51 -7.32 -33.65
CA GLU A 281 19.74 -8.04 -33.39
C GLU A 281 20.39 -7.55 -32.09
N HIS A 282 20.50 -6.23 -31.93
CA HIS A 282 21.07 -5.62 -30.74
C HIS A 282 20.19 -5.87 -29.49
N TYR A 283 18.87 -5.82 -29.64
CA TYR A 283 17.96 -6.22 -28.57
C TYR A 283 18.17 -7.68 -28.16
N LYS A 284 18.29 -8.60 -29.12
CA LYS A 284 18.57 -10.02 -28.83
C LYS A 284 19.89 -10.20 -28.06
N LYS A 285 20.95 -9.46 -28.44
CA LYS A 285 22.23 -9.46 -27.71
C LYS A 285 22.05 -9.02 -26.25
N VAL A 286 21.28 -7.96 -26.01
CA VAL A 286 20.96 -7.51 -24.64
C VAL A 286 20.11 -8.55 -23.90
N CYS A 287 19.18 -9.24 -24.54
CA CYS A 287 18.40 -10.32 -23.91
C CYS A 287 19.22 -11.56 -23.55
N GLN A 288 20.30 -11.81 -24.29
CA GLN A 288 21.22 -12.94 -24.09
C GLN A 288 22.43 -12.54 -23.24
N HIS A 289 22.36 -11.40 -22.57
CA HIS A 289 23.49 -10.87 -21.83
C HIS A 289 23.96 -11.82 -20.72
N ASN A 290 25.28 -11.90 -20.53
CA ASN A 290 25.87 -12.44 -19.31
C ASN A 290 25.44 -11.56 -18.11
N PRO A 291 25.44 -12.05 -16.86
CA PRO A 291 24.88 -11.31 -15.71
C PRO A 291 25.55 -9.96 -15.38
N ILE A 292 26.53 -9.48 -16.16
CA ILE A 292 27.24 -8.21 -15.96
C ILE A 292 26.28 -7.02 -15.81
N LEU A 293 25.24 -6.91 -16.65
CA LEU A 293 24.27 -5.80 -16.57
C LEU A 293 23.39 -5.83 -15.30
N ASN A 294 23.42 -6.92 -14.54
CA ASN A 294 22.73 -7.05 -13.25
C ASN A 294 23.67 -6.80 -12.06
N LYS A 295 24.97 -6.56 -12.28
CA LYS A 295 25.93 -6.24 -11.21
C LYS A 295 25.67 -4.83 -10.66
N PRO A 296 25.63 -4.64 -9.33
CA PRO A 296 25.34 -3.33 -8.71
C PRO A 296 26.24 -2.20 -9.21
N GLU A 297 27.52 -2.47 -9.41
CA GLU A 297 28.53 -1.48 -9.82
C GLU A 297 28.27 -0.95 -11.24
N VAL A 298 27.81 -1.84 -12.14
CA VAL A 298 27.42 -1.49 -13.51
C VAL A 298 26.12 -0.69 -13.50
N ILE A 299 25.13 -1.13 -12.70
CA ILE A 299 23.86 -0.42 -12.54
C ILE A 299 24.10 1.00 -12.00
N GLU A 300 24.93 1.14 -10.97
CA GLU A 300 25.28 2.42 -10.38
C GLU A 300 26.00 3.32 -11.40
N SER A 301 26.98 2.77 -12.12
CA SER A 301 27.72 3.52 -13.14
C SER A 301 26.79 4.05 -14.24
N LEU A 302 25.89 3.21 -14.76
CA LEU A 302 24.90 3.62 -15.78
C LEU A 302 23.86 4.60 -15.25
N SER A 303 23.42 4.42 -13.99
CA SER A 303 22.38 5.27 -13.38
C SER A 303 22.90 6.68 -13.05
N ASN A 304 24.21 6.81 -12.78
CA ASN A 304 24.85 8.07 -12.44
C ASN A 304 25.31 8.87 -13.67
N LEU A 305 25.04 8.38 -14.88
CA LEU A 305 25.34 9.13 -16.10
C LEU A 305 24.50 10.42 -16.18
N PRO A 306 25.12 11.56 -16.54
CA PRO A 306 24.39 12.79 -16.82
C PRO A 306 23.32 12.59 -17.90
N LEU A 307 22.19 13.31 -17.76
CA LEU A 307 20.99 13.19 -18.62
C LEU A 307 21.25 13.30 -20.14
N PHE A 308 22.32 13.98 -20.55
CA PHE A 308 22.64 14.25 -21.95
C PHE A 308 23.91 13.55 -22.45
N VAL A 309 24.42 12.54 -21.71
CA VAL A 309 25.53 11.72 -22.21
C VAL A 309 25.08 10.96 -23.44
N ALA A 310 25.90 11.06 -24.50
CA ALA A 310 25.75 10.28 -25.72
C ALA A 310 27.03 9.46 -25.93
N PHE A 311 26.88 8.15 -25.98
CA PHE A 311 27.96 7.24 -26.37
C PHE A 311 28.13 7.22 -27.88
N GLU A 312 29.37 7.07 -28.34
CA GLU A 312 29.64 6.83 -29.74
C GLU A 312 29.17 5.43 -30.15
N LYS A 313 28.80 5.25 -31.43
CA LYS A 313 28.33 3.94 -31.93
C LYS A 313 29.36 2.83 -31.71
N GLY A 314 30.65 3.12 -31.93
CA GLY A 314 31.73 2.15 -31.70
C GLY A 314 31.88 1.76 -30.22
N GLU A 315 31.62 2.68 -29.29
CA GLU A 315 31.61 2.35 -27.87
C GLU A 315 30.46 1.41 -27.54
N LEU A 316 29.25 1.69 -28.03
CA LEU A 316 28.09 0.84 -27.80
C LEU A 316 28.23 -0.55 -28.41
N GLU A 317 28.82 -0.65 -29.61
CA GLU A 317 29.16 -1.94 -30.24
C GLU A 317 30.14 -2.74 -29.37
N GLN A 318 31.16 -2.10 -28.82
CA GLN A 318 32.10 -2.75 -27.90
C GLN A 318 31.41 -3.17 -26.59
N MET A 319 30.53 -2.33 -26.02
CA MET A 319 29.74 -2.71 -24.84
C MET A 319 28.88 -3.96 -25.13
N LEU A 320 28.25 -4.04 -26.30
CA LEU A 320 27.46 -5.21 -26.71
C LEU A 320 28.31 -6.47 -26.83
N ILE A 321 29.56 -6.35 -27.29
CA ILE A 321 30.52 -7.47 -27.30
C ILE A 321 30.83 -7.92 -25.87
N LEU A 322 31.13 -6.99 -24.96
CA LEU A 322 31.47 -7.31 -23.57
C LEU A 322 30.36 -8.06 -22.83
N ILE A 323 29.09 -7.64 -23.01
CA ILE A 323 27.96 -8.27 -22.32
C ILE A 323 27.55 -9.61 -22.93
N THR A 324 28.03 -9.97 -24.13
CA THR A 324 27.71 -11.23 -24.81
C THR A 324 28.85 -12.24 -24.81
N LYS A 325 30.05 -11.86 -24.35
CA LYS A 325 31.17 -12.79 -24.16
C LYS A 325 30.84 -13.86 -23.13
N GLU A 326 31.14 -15.11 -23.49
CA GLU A 326 31.08 -16.27 -22.60
C GLU A 326 32.45 -17.01 -22.55
N PRO A 327 32.96 -17.33 -21.36
CA PRO A 327 32.43 -16.97 -20.04
C PRO A 327 32.63 -15.47 -19.75
N GLY A 328 31.65 -14.83 -19.11
CA GLY A 328 31.82 -13.45 -18.67
C GLY A 328 32.90 -13.35 -17.58
N SER A 329 33.86 -12.45 -17.74
CA SER A 329 34.95 -12.24 -16.77
C SER A 329 34.79 -10.95 -15.96
N ASP A 330 35.44 -10.87 -14.80
CA ASP A 330 35.52 -9.61 -14.06
C ASP A 330 36.29 -8.54 -14.83
N THR A 331 37.20 -8.93 -15.72
CA THR A 331 37.88 -8.02 -16.64
C THR A 331 36.90 -7.36 -17.60
N ASP A 332 35.98 -8.11 -18.22
CA ASP A 332 34.97 -7.54 -19.12
C ASP A 332 34.03 -6.59 -18.37
N CYS A 333 33.73 -6.89 -17.10
CA CYS A 333 32.95 -6.02 -16.23
C CYS A 333 33.67 -4.70 -15.92
N ASN A 334 34.96 -4.76 -15.59
CA ASN A 334 35.77 -3.58 -15.32
C ASN A 334 35.95 -2.73 -16.58
N GLU A 335 36.17 -3.35 -17.74
CA GLU A 335 36.25 -2.66 -19.04
C GLU A 335 34.94 -1.91 -19.34
N LEU A 336 33.78 -2.55 -19.12
CA LEU A 336 32.48 -1.90 -19.28
C LEU A 336 32.33 -0.69 -18.35
N ILE A 337 32.70 -0.83 -17.06
CA ILE A 337 32.64 0.25 -16.08
C ILE A 337 33.57 1.41 -16.46
N GLU A 338 34.81 1.13 -16.88
CA GLU A 338 35.76 2.14 -17.34
C GLU A 338 35.22 2.92 -18.54
N MET A 339 34.59 2.23 -19.51
CA MET A 339 33.94 2.87 -20.64
C MET A 339 32.82 3.83 -20.19
N ILE A 340 31.99 3.42 -19.24
CA ILE A 340 30.91 4.26 -18.70
C ILE A 340 31.49 5.47 -17.94
N GLN A 341 32.49 5.26 -17.09
CA GLN A 341 33.06 6.29 -16.21
C GLN A 341 33.81 7.39 -16.96
N LYS A 342 34.35 7.12 -18.16
CA LYS A 342 34.92 8.16 -19.04
C LYS A 342 33.94 9.31 -19.31
N HIS A 343 32.65 9.02 -19.34
CA HIS A 343 31.59 10.00 -19.59
C HIS A 343 31.04 10.66 -18.32
N VAL A 344 31.39 10.15 -17.13
CA VAL A 344 31.05 10.77 -15.84
C VAL A 344 32.06 11.87 -15.48
N LEU A 345 33.34 11.67 -15.82
CA LEU A 345 34.46 12.54 -15.43
C LEU A 345 34.68 13.73 -16.39
N THR A 346 34.09 13.73 -17.58
CA THR A 346 34.28 14.78 -18.61
C THR A 346 33.44 16.04 -18.38
N ILE A 347 32.56 16.08 -17.36
CA ILE A 347 31.86 17.30 -16.94
C ILE A 347 32.59 17.94 -15.74
N THR A 348 33.86 18.27 -15.92
CA THR A 348 34.46 19.35 -15.12
C THR A 348 34.38 20.59 -16.00
N PRO A 349 33.64 21.65 -15.62
CA PRO A 349 33.62 22.86 -16.43
C PRO A 349 35.04 23.40 -16.49
N HIS A 350 35.56 23.58 -17.70
CA HIS A 350 36.69 24.48 -17.91
C HIS A 350 36.25 25.85 -17.40
N LEU A 351 36.88 26.27 -16.30
CA LEU A 351 36.77 27.60 -15.69
C LEU A 351 37.06 28.71 -16.70
#